data_AF-A0A7C4SMW0-F1
#
_entry.id   AF-A0A7C4SMW0-F1
#
_cell.length_a   1.000
_cell.length_b   1.000
_cell.length_c   1.000
_cell.angle_alpha   90.00
_cell.angle_beta   90.00
_cell.angle_gamma   90.00
#
_symmetry.space_group_name_H-M   'P 1'
#
loop_
_entity.id
_entity.type
_entity.pdbx_description
1 polymer ?
#
loop_
_entity_poly.entity_id
_entity_poly.type
_entity_poly.pdbx_seq_one_letter_code
_entity_poly.pdbx_strand_id
1 'polypeptide(L)'
;MAGEKTKKPFSYYRRLPRSEQAVYRKSDQLGRIVVPDPSALAAPIRILRAALTDMPGTAAQRLLVKRAVEDILDRLCRGLSVPPVAVRVLARRPSGSGGELYALYTLPAGGRPYIDIWLQTARRGEIVAFRTFFRTLVHEFCHHLDYHLLGLENSYHTRGFFQRESSLVQQLLRASPPAEAPPPPAPSAAPPPTAAQKPPPERKKMPRRPGGPRQLTFDF
;
A
#
# COMPACT_ATOMS: atom_id res chain seq x y z
N MET A 1 12.48 29.82 16.94
CA MET A 1 12.66 29.19 15.61
C MET A 1 13.18 27.78 15.83
N ALA A 2 12.33 26.77 15.71
CA ALA A 2 12.75 25.38 15.89
C ALA A 2 13.53 24.94 14.65
N GLY A 3 14.83 24.71 14.81
CA GLY A 3 15.67 24.16 13.74
C GLY A 3 15.08 22.84 13.26
N GLU A 4 14.64 22.81 12.02
CA GLU A 4 14.17 21.60 11.37
C GLU A 4 15.35 20.62 11.36
N LYS A 5 15.29 19.59 12.20
CA LYS A 5 16.29 18.52 12.21
C LYS A 5 16.28 17.90 10.82
N THR A 6 17.26 18.28 10.00
CA THR A 6 17.47 17.72 8.66
C THR A 6 17.74 16.22 8.84
N LYS A 7 16.69 15.42 8.61
CA LYS A 7 16.80 13.96 8.67
C LYS A 7 17.80 13.50 7.62
N LYS A 8 18.71 12.60 8.01
CA LYS A 8 19.78 12.13 7.13
C LYS A 8 19.20 11.46 5.87
N PRO A 9 19.74 11.72 4.68
CA PRO A 9 19.32 11.07 3.45
C PRO A 9 19.66 9.57 3.48
N PHE A 10 19.02 8.79 2.61
CA PHE A 10 19.30 7.35 2.49
C PHE A 10 20.75 7.08 2.10
N SER A 11 21.27 5.90 2.48
CA SER A 11 22.69 5.56 2.35
C SER A 11 23.20 5.62 0.89
N TYR A 12 22.34 5.34 -0.09
CA TYR A 12 22.71 5.38 -1.51
C TYR A 12 22.85 6.81 -2.06
N TYR A 13 22.28 7.83 -1.40
CA TYR A 13 22.32 9.22 -1.86
C TYR A 13 23.76 9.70 -2.13
N ARG A 14 24.70 9.33 -1.26
CA ARG A 14 26.11 9.75 -1.37
C ARG A 14 26.83 9.14 -2.58
N ARG A 15 26.27 8.08 -3.17
CA ARG A 15 26.83 7.40 -4.34
C ARG A 15 26.29 7.99 -5.65
N LEU A 16 25.30 8.88 -5.60
CA LEU A 16 24.72 9.51 -6.77
C LEU A 16 25.64 10.62 -7.32
N PRO A 17 25.73 10.80 -8.65
CA PRO A 17 26.32 11.98 -9.27
C PRO A 17 25.68 13.28 -8.75
N ARG A 18 26.37 14.42 -8.87
CA ARG A 18 25.86 15.70 -8.35
C ARG A 18 24.52 16.13 -8.97
N SER A 19 24.33 15.89 -10.27
CA SER A 19 23.07 16.13 -10.98
C SER A 19 21.94 15.32 -10.33
N GLU A 20 22.14 14.01 -10.15
CA GLU A 20 21.16 13.12 -9.53
C GLU A 20 20.89 13.43 -8.06
N GLN A 21 21.90 13.89 -7.31
CA GLN A 21 21.68 14.38 -5.96
C GLN A 21 20.76 15.60 -5.94
N ALA A 22 20.82 16.47 -6.95
CA ALA A 22 19.89 17.60 -7.06
C ALA A 22 18.46 17.13 -7.32
N VAL A 23 18.27 16.17 -8.24
CA VAL A 23 16.97 15.53 -8.51
C VAL A 23 16.42 14.85 -7.24
N TYR A 24 17.27 14.10 -6.52
CA TYR A 24 16.92 13.50 -5.24
C TYR A 24 16.43 14.55 -4.25
N ARG A 25 17.16 15.65 -4.05
CA ARG A 25 16.77 16.70 -3.10
C ARG A 25 15.45 17.38 -3.50
N LYS A 26 15.23 17.61 -4.81
CA LYS A 26 13.96 18.13 -5.33
C LYS A 26 12.82 17.16 -5.01
N SER A 27 13.00 15.87 -5.25
CA SER A 27 12.02 14.83 -4.89
C SER A 27 11.74 14.81 -3.38
N ASP A 28 12.77 14.97 -2.54
CA ASP A 28 12.64 14.89 -1.08
C ASP A 28 11.80 16.02 -0.46
N GLN A 29 11.77 17.18 -1.12
CA GLN A 29 10.99 18.35 -0.70
C GLN A 29 9.49 18.22 -1.01
N LEU A 30 9.12 17.41 -2.00
CA LEU A 30 7.76 17.35 -2.54
C LEU A 30 6.94 16.24 -1.88
N GLY A 31 6.64 16.34 -0.58
CA GLY A 31 6.06 15.23 0.19
C GLY A 31 4.56 14.97 0.04
N ARG A 32 3.79 15.78 -0.71
CA ARG A 32 2.32 15.66 -0.75
C ARG A 32 1.76 15.99 -2.13
N ILE A 33 0.79 15.19 -2.56
CA ILE A 33 -0.06 15.43 -3.74
C ILE A 33 -1.51 15.39 -3.27
N VAL A 34 -2.31 16.38 -3.68
CA VAL A 34 -3.74 16.48 -3.36
C VAL A 34 -4.53 15.78 -4.46
N VAL A 35 -5.39 14.83 -4.09
CA VAL A 35 -6.34 14.20 -5.03
C VAL A 35 -7.58 15.09 -5.11
N PRO A 36 -7.95 15.64 -6.29
CA PRO A 36 -9.02 16.64 -6.38
C PRO A 36 -10.41 16.14 -6.00
N ASP A 37 -10.77 14.93 -6.43
CA ASP A 37 -12.03 14.27 -6.04
C ASP A 37 -11.76 12.84 -5.55
N PRO A 38 -11.39 12.67 -4.27
CA PRO A 38 -11.16 11.34 -3.71
C PRO A 38 -12.45 10.49 -3.69
N SER A 39 -13.62 11.13 -3.57
CA SER A 39 -14.91 10.44 -3.40
C SER A 39 -15.29 9.64 -4.65
N ALA A 40 -14.95 10.14 -5.84
CA ALA A 40 -15.13 9.42 -7.11
C ALA A 40 -14.34 8.11 -7.21
N LEU A 41 -13.40 7.86 -6.31
CA LEU A 41 -12.60 6.63 -6.26
C LEU A 41 -13.18 5.57 -5.30
N ALA A 42 -14.21 5.92 -4.51
CA ALA A 42 -14.77 5.03 -3.51
C ALA A 42 -15.29 3.71 -4.10
N ALA A 43 -16.07 3.80 -5.18
CA ALA A 43 -16.67 2.65 -5.84
C ALA A 43 -15.61 1.67 -6.40
N PRO A 44 -14.65 2.09 -7.25
CA PRO A 44 -13.67 1.15 -7.78
C PRO A 44 -12.69 0.62 -6.73
N ILE A 45 -12.37 1.37 -5.67
CA ILE A 45 -11.56 0.86 -4.54
C ILE A 45 -12.30 -0.26 -3.79
N ARG A 46 -13.61 -0.11 -3.56
CA ARG A 46 -14.43 -1.16 -2.95
C ARG A 46 -14.52 -2.41 -3.82
N ILE A 47 -14.67 -2.25 -5.13
CA ILE A 47 -14.65 -3.37 -6.08
C ILE A 47 -13.30 -4.10 -6.04
N LEU A 48 -12.18 -3.35 -6.07
CA LEU A 48 -10.85 -3.93 -5.95
C LEU A 48 -10.67 -4.72 -4.65
N ARG A 49 -11.13 -4.17 -3.53
CA ARG A 49 -11.08 -4.83 -2.22
C ARG A 49 -11.83 -6.17 -2.23
N ALA A 50 -13.10 -6.16 -2.66
CA ALA A 50 -13.91 -7.37 -2.74
C ALA A 50 -13.27 -8.40 -3.68
N ALA A 51 -12.76 -7.95 -4.84
CA ALA A 51 -12.09 -8.83 -5.80
C ALA A 51 -10.84 -9.50 -5.22
N LEU A 52 -10.10 -8.85 -4.31
CA LEU A 52 -8.91 -9.43 -3.67
C LEU A 52 -9.22 -10.29 -2.44
N THR A 53 -10.39 -10.14 -1.82
CA THR A 53 -10.76 -10.85 -0.58
C THR A 53 -11.70 -12.03 -0.81
N ASP A 54 -12.71 -11.84 -1.67
CA ASP A 54 -13.86 -12.74 -1.71
C ASP A 54 -13.81 -13.73 -2.87
N MET A 55 -12.83 -13.59 -3.76
CA MET A 55 -12.75 -14.35 -5.00
C MET A 55 -11.57 -15.34 -5.01
N PRO A 56 -11.78 -16.57 -5.51
CA PRO A 56 -10.69 -17.51 -5.76
C PRO A 56 -9.83 -17.02 -6.94
N GLY A 57 -8.54 -17.43 -6.95
CA GLY A 57 -7.44 -17.13 -7.89
C GLY A 57 -7.68 -17.37 -9.40
N THR A 58 -8.83 -16.97 -9.91
CA THR A 58 -9.41 -17.31 -11.21
C THR A 58 -9.12 -16.23 -12.25
N ALA A 59 -9.32 -16.57 -13.53
CA ALA A 59 -9.23 -15.60 -14.62
C ALA A 59 -10.26 -14.46 -14.47
N ALA A 60 -11.46 -14.77 -13.98
CA ALA A 60 -12.52 -13.78 -13.73
C ALA A 60 -12.11 -12.78 -12.64
N GLN A 61 -11.54 -13.26 -11.53
CA GLN A 61 -10.99 -12.39 -10.47
C GLN A 61 -9.94 -11.44 -11.05
N ARG A 62 -8.99 -11.97 -11.82
CA ARG A 62 -7.92 -11.16 -12.41
C ARG A 62 -8.46 -10.07 -13.35
N LEU A 63 -9.50 -10.36 -14.12
CA LEU A 63 -10.16 -9.37 -14.98
C LEU A 63 -10.87 -8.29 -14.16
N LEU A 64 -11.54 -8.65 -13.07
CA LEU A 64 -12.18 -7.69 -12.16
C LEU A 64 -11.15 -6.78 -11.49
N VAL A 65 -10.06 -7.36 -10.97
CA VAL A 65 -8.94 -6.59 -10.40
C VAL A 65 -8.37 -5.64 -11.45
N LYS A 66 -8.11 -6.11 -12.68
CA LYS A 66 -7.61 -5.26 -13.77
C LYS A 66 -8.54 -4.08 -14.04
N ARG A 67 -9.84 -4.32 -14.23
CA ARG A 67 -10.82 -3.26 -14.51
C ARG A 67 -10.92 -2.24 -13.38
N ALA A 68 -10.92 -2.71 -12.13
CA ALA A 68 -10.96 -1.82 -10.97
C ALA A 68 -9.70 -0.96 -10.87
N VAL A 69 -8.53 -1.53 -11.14
CA VAL A 69 -7.26 -0.79 -11.15
C VAL A 69 -7.21 0.21 -12.30
N GLU A 70 -7.66 -0.16 -13.50
CA GLU A 70 -7.78 0.76 -14.64
C GLU A 70 -8.68 1.96 -14.31
N ASP A 71 -9.87 1.72 -13.73
CA ASP A 71 -10.79 2.81 -13.37
C ASP A 71 -10.18 3.74 -12.29
N ILE A 72 -9.46 3.18 -11.30
CA ILE A 72 -8.74 3.99 -10.30
C ILE A 72 -7.68 4.86 -10.96
N LEU A 73 -6.81 4.27 -11.80
CA LEU A 73 -5.71 4.97 -12.44
C LEU A 73 -6.21 6.01 -13.45
N ASP A 74 -7.23 5.70 -14.25
CA ASP A 74 -7.79 6.63 -15.24
C ASP A 74 -8.40 7.86 -14.56
N ARG A 75 -9.14 7.67 -13.47
CA ARG A 75 -9.70 8.78 -12.69
C ARG A 75 -8.63 9.62 -12.02
N LEU A 76 -7.59 8.98 -11.46
CA LEU A 76 -6.44 9.69 -10.88
C LEU A 76 -5.68 10.48 -11.95
N CYS A 77 -5.38 9.89 -13.10
CA CYS A 77 -4.67 10.56 -14.19
C CYS A 77 -5.48 11.76 -14.69
N ARG A 78 -6.79 11.59 -14.91
CA ARG A 78 -7.68 12.67 -15.33
C ARG A 78 -7.76 13.78 -14.29
N GLY A 79 -7.97 13.43 -13.02
CA GLY A 79 -8.07 14.41 -11.94
C GLY A 79 -6.78 15.22 -11.76
N LEU A 80 -5.62 14.57 -11.89
CA LEU A 80 -4.31 15.20 -11.76
C LEU A 80 -3.79 15.80 -13.09
N SER A 81 -4.56 15.71 -14.18
CA SER A 81 -4.17 16.19 -15.51
C SER A 81 -2.82 15.64 -16.00
N VAL A 82 -2.55 14.36 -15.73
CA VAL A 82 -1.35 13.65 -16.24
C VAL A 82 -1.72 12.67 -17.35
N PRO A 83 -0.77 12.28 -18.23
CA PRO A 83 -1.01 11.27 -19.26
C PRO A 83 -1.49 9.94 -18.68
N PRO A 84 -2.28 9.14 -19.42
CA PRO A 84 -2.81 7.89 -18.90
C PRO A 84 -1.75 6.78 -18.81
N VAL A 85 -1.67 6.10 -17.67
CA VAL A 85 -0.81 4.93 -17.46
C VAL A 85 -1.61 3.63 -17.70
N ALA A 86 -1.03 2.68 -18.44
CA ALA A 86 -1.65 1.36 -18.62
C ALA A 86 -1.33 0.42 -17.45
N VAL A 87 -2.10 -0.66 -17.27
CA VAL A 87 -1.81 -1.66 -16.24
C VAL A 87 -1.92 -3.08 -16.79
N ARG A 88 -0.98 -3.93 -16.37
CA ARG A 88 -1.00 -5.37 -16.61
C ARG A 88 -1.06 -6.10 -15.28
N VAL A 89 -2.16 -6.81 -15.03
CA VAL A 89 -2.32 -7.65 -13.84
C VAL A 89 -1.86 -9.07 -14.16
N LEU A 90 -0.74 -9.45 -13.56
CA LEU A 90 -0.07 -10.73 -13.77
C LEU A 90 -0.46 -11.72 -12.66
N ALA A 91 -0.53 -13.00 -13.00
CA ALA A 91 -0.98 -14.03 -12.06
C ALA A 91 0.05 -14.28 -10.95
N ARG A 92 1.16 -14.96 -11.29
CA ARG A 92 2.19 -15.35 -10.34
C ARG A 92 3.52 -14.69 -10.64
N ARG A 93 4.18 -14.22 -9.59
CA ARG A 93 5.51 -13.62 -9.65
C ARG A 93 6.58 -14.68 -9.99
N PRO A 94 7.50 -14.43 -10.94
CA PRO A 94 8.66 -15.29 -11.17
C PRO A 94 9.55 -15.38 -9.91
N SER A 95 9.93 -16.60 -9.51
CA SER A 95 10.91 -16.81 -8.44
C SER A 95 12.33 -16.63 -9.00
N GLY A 96 13.04 -15.57 -8.61
CA GLY A 96 14.45 -15.40 -8.99
C GLY A 96 14.94 -13.96 -9.20
N SER A 97 14.06 -12.97 -9.26
CA SER A 97 14.46 -11.56 -9.32
C SER A 97 14.98 -11.10 -7.94
N GLY A 98 16.25 -10.74 -7.82
CA GLY A 98 16.79 -10.13 -6.59
C GLY A 98 16.01 -8.86 -6.23
N GLY A 99 15.29 -8.88 -5.10
CA GLY A 99 14.44 -7.78 -4.61
C GLY A 99 12.95 -8.12 -4.59
N GLU A 100 12.20 -7.56 -3.64
CA GLU A 100 10.75 -7.74 -3.48
C GLU A 100 9.94 -6.81 -4.40
N LEU A 101 10.15 -6.88 -5.71
CA LEU A 101 9.31 -6.12 -6.64
C LEU A 101 7.95 -6.82 -6.77
N TYR A 102 6.95 -6.28 -6.07
CA TYR A 102 5.54 -6.68 -6.18
C TYR A 102 4.81 -5.98 -7.33
N ALA A 103 5.46 -4.98 -7.93
CA ALA A 103 5.06 -4.31 -9.15
C ALA A 103 6.29 -3.65 -9.81
N LEU A 104 6.10 -3.12 -11.01
CA LEU A 104 7.10 -2.36 -11.75
C LEU A 104 6.42 -1.32 -12.63
N TYR A 105 6.76 -0.05 -12.42
CA TYR A 105 6.51 1.03 -13.36
C TYR A 105 7.55 1.02 -14.49
N THR A 106 7.09 1.10 -15.73
CA THR A 106 7.94 1.26 -16.91
C THR A 106 7.52 2.47 -17.72
N LEU A 107 8.49 3.31 -18.07
CA LEU A 107 8.35 4.43 -19.00
C LEU A 107 9.25 4.16 -20.22
N PRO A 108 8.72 3.55 -21.29
CA PRO A 108 9.49 3.30 -22.51
C PRO A 108 9.80 4.60 -23.25
N ALA A 109 10.95 4.67 -23.93
CA ALA A 109 11.26 5.78 -24.83
C ALA A 109 10.21 5.88 -25.96
N GLY A 110 9.47 6.98 -26.01
CA GLY A 110 8.41 7.20 -27.01
C GLY A 110 7.16 6.30 -26.88
N GLY A 111 7.07 5.50 -25.81
CA GLY A 111 5.96 4.58 -25.59
C GLY A 111 5.00 5.05 -24.50
N ARG A 112 3.85 4.37 -24.39
CA ARG A 112 2.90 4.60 -23.29
C ARG A 112 3.46 4.00 -21.98
N PRO A 113 3.47 4.75 -20.86
CA PRO A 113 3.86 4.21 -19.57
C PRO A 113 2.90 3.11 -19.12
N TYR A 114 3.42 2.12 -18.40
CA TYR A 114 2.61 1.04 -17.85
C TYR A 114 3.11 0.53 -16.50
N ILE A 115 2.20 -0.08 -15.75
CA ILE A 115 2.47 -0.73 -14.45
C ILE A 115 2.22 -2.24 -14.61
N ASP A 116 3.24 -3.04 -14.32
CA ASP A 116 3.08 -4.47 -14.06
C ASP A 116 2.81 -4.69 -12.58
N ILE A 117 1.76 -5.43 -12.23
CA ILE A 117 1.47 -5.78 -10.84
C ILE A 117 1.05 -7.24 -10.72
N TRP A 118 1.59 -7.93 -9.71
CA TRP A 118 1.32 -9.35 -9.50
C TRP A 118 0.22 -9.58 -8.46
N LEU A 119 -0.72 -10.46 -8.80
CA LEU A 119 -1.86 -10.80 -7.96
C LEU A 119 -1.48 -11.77 -6.84
N GLN A 120 -0.51 -12.67 -7.09
CA GLN A 120 -0.13 -13.73 -6.16
C GLN A 120 1.31 -13.58 -5.64
N THR A 121 1.49 -13.95 -4.38
CA THR A 121 2.81 -14.01 -3.74
C THR A 121 3.71 -15.05 -4.43
N ALA A 122 4.99 -14.72 -4.62
CA ALA A 122 5.95 -15.63 -5.28
C ALA A 122 6.06 -16.99 -4.56
N ARG A 123 6.19 -16.93 -3.22
CA ARG A 123 6.48 -18.10 -2.38
C ARG A 123 5.28 -19.02 -2.21
N ARG A 124 4.10 -18.48 -1.88
CA ARG A 124 2.93 -19.29 -1.51
C ARG A 124 1.87 -19.38 -2.60
N GLY A 125 1.93 -18.52 -3.63
CA GLY A 125 0.88 -18.46 -4.66
C GLY A 125 -0.46 -17.92 -4.15
N GLU A 126 -0.50 -17.43 -2.90
CA GLU A 126 -1.66 -16.81 -2.28
C GLU A 126 -1.92 -15.44 -2.89
N ILE A 127 -3.20 -15.06 -2.98
CA ILE A 127 -3.62 -13.71 -3.38
C ILE A 127 -3.04 -12.69 -2.39
N VAL A 128 -2.45 -11.62 -2.93
CA VAL A 128 -1.88 -10.54 -2.12
C VAL A 128 -3.00 -9.82 -1.38
N ALA A 129 -2.82 -9.62 -0.08
CA ALA A 129 -3.77 -8.89 0.76
C ALA A 129 -4.06 -7.49 0.20
N PHE A 130 -5.32 -7.04 0.26
CA PHE A 130 -5.77 -5.77 -0.32
C PHE A 130 -4.84 -4.59 0.02
N ARG A 131 -4.49 -4.42 1.30
CA ARG A 131 -3.66 -3.28 1.73
C ARG A 131 -2.27 -3.31 1.13
N THR A 132 -1.67 -4.48 1.01
CA THR A 132 -0.36 -4.68 0.38
C THR A 132 -0.45 -4.38 -1.10
N PHE A 133 -1.39 -5.00 -1.81
CA PHE A 133 -1.61 -4.77 -3.24
C PHE A 133 -1.84 -3.29 -3.55
N PHE A 134 -2.71 -2.64 -2.77
CA PHE A 134 -3.08 -1.25 -2.99
C PHE A 134 -1.91 -0.29 -2.75
N ARG A 135 -1.12 -0.51 -1.69
CA ARG A 135 0.05 0.32 -1.42
C ARG A 135 1.13 0.14 -2.50
N THR A 136 1.34 -1.09 -2.97
CA THR A 136 2.22 -1.38 -4.12
C THR A 136 1.74 -0.68 -5.40
N LEU A 137 0.45 -0.71 -5.71
CA LEU A 137 -0.09 0.01 -6.87
C LEU A 137 0.16 1.52 -6.76
N VAL A 138 -0.13 2.12 -5.60
CA VAL A 138 0.07 3.56 -5.37
C VAL A 138 1.55 3.93 -5.41
N HIS A 139 2.44 3.05 -4.97
CA HIS A 139 3.89 3.22 -5.09
C HIS A 139 4.33 3.36 -6.55
N GLU A 140 3.92 2.45 -7.42
CA GLU A 140 4.22 2.56 -8.86
C GLU A 140 3.56 3.78 -9.50
N PHE A 141 2.36 4.15 -9.04
CA PHE A 141 1.71 5.37 -9.49
C PHE A 141 2.46 6.64 -9.04
N CYS A 142 3.11 6.65 -7.86
CA CYS A 142 3.98 7.75 -7.46
C CYS A 142 5.14 7.93 -8.44
N HIS A 143 5.73 6.86 -8.97
CA HIS A 143 6.73 6.98 -10.03
C HIS A 143 6.17 7.68 -11.26
N HIS A 144 4.95 7.31 -11.68
CA HIS A 144 4.27 7.99 -12.79
C HIS A 144 4.10 9.50 -12.53
N LEU A 145 3.67 9.88 -11.33
CA LEU A 145 3.50 11.29 -10.94
C LEU A 145 4.83 12.04 -10.83
N ASP A 146 5.89 11.40 -10.37
CA ASP A 146 7.22 12.00 -10.31
C ASP A 146 7.68 12.49 -11.70
N TYR A 147 7.46 11.68 -12.74
CA TYR A 147 7.79 12.06 -14.12
C TYR A 147 6.82 13.09 -14.69
N HIS A 148 5.51 12.83 -14.61
CA HIS A 148 4.53 13.59 -15.39
C HIS A 148 3.90 14.78 -14.66
N LEU A 149 3.81 14.74 -13.32
CA LEU A 149 3.26 15.84 -12.53
C LEU A 149 4.37 16.73 -11.97
N LEU A 150 5.45 16.12 -11.47
CA LEU A 150 6.53 16.85 -10.78
C LEU A 150 7.71 17.21 -11.70
N GLY A 151 7.74 16.66 -12.92
CA GLY A 151 8.80 16.89 -13.89
C GLY A 151 10.18 16.54 -13.33
N LEU A 152 10.28 15.39 -12.65
CA LEU A 152 11.54 14.85 -12.17
C LEU A 152 12.18 14.00 -13.26
N GLU A 153 13.47 14.22 -13.51
CA GLU A 153 14.24 13.44 -14.50
C GLU A 153 14.39 11.98 -14.10
N ASN A 154 14.48 11.71 -12.79
CA ASN A 154 14.52 10.39 -12.20
C ASN A 154 13.63 10.34 -10.96
N SER A 155 12.98 9.20 -10.74
CA SER A 155 12.17 8.97 -9.55
C SER A 155 12.92 8.13 -8.52
N TYR A 156 13.47 8.81 -7.51
CA TYR A 156 14.17 8.19 -6.39
C TYR A 156 13.25 7.92 -5.21
N HIS A 157 13.46 6.79 -4.53
CA HIS A 157 12.85 6.45 -3.23
C HIS A 157 13.39 7.34 -2.10
N THR A 158 13.03 8.62 -2.12
CA THR A 158 13.38 9.63 -1.12
C THR A 158 12.37 9.59 0.04
N ARG A 159 12.63 10.34 1.11
CA ARG A 159 11.61 10.50 2.16
C ARG A 159 10.39 11.23 1.59
N GLY A 160 10.60 12.24 0.76
CA GLY A 160 9.53 12.93 0.04
C GLY A 160 8.66 11.95 -0.77
N PHE A 161 9.28 11.00 -1.48
CA PHE A 161 8.56 9.95 -2.20
C PHE A 161 7.66 9.11 -1.28
N PHE A 162 8.20 8.58 -0.17
CA PHE A 162 7.40 7.79 0.78
C PHE A 162 6.30 8.60 1.47
N GLN A 163 6.51 9.90 1.66
CA GLN A 163 5.48 10.81 2.16
C GLN A 163 4.37 11.01 1.13
N ARG A 164 4.70 11.16 -0.16
CA ARG A 164 3.71 11.23 -1.25
C ARG A 164 2.85 9.97 -1.30
N GLU A 165 3.51 8.81 -1.32
CA GLU A 165 2.84 7.50 -1.31
C GLU A 165 1.88 7.40 -0.12
N SER A 166 2.37 7.68 1.10
CA SER A 166 1.57 7.63 2.31
C SER A 166 0.38 8.59 2.26
N SER A 167 0.60 9.82 1.76
CA SER A 167 -0.45 10.83 1.61
C SER A 167 -1.52 10.39 0.63
N LEU A 168 -1.15 9.80 -0.51
CA LEU A 168 -2.10 9.28 -1.50
C LEU A 168 -2.89 8.10 -0.92
N VAL A 169 -2.21 7.09 -0.36
CA VAL A 169 -2.87 5.94 0.26
C VAL A 169 -3.88 6.39 1.32
N GLN A 170 -3.54 7.35 2.17
CA GLN A 170 -4.47 7.87 3.19
C GLN A 170 -5.69 8.58 2.59
N GLN A 171 -5.50 9.44 1.59
CA GLN A 171 -6.62 10.11 0.90
C GLN A 171 -7.58 9.10 0.29
N LEU A 172 -7.03 8.09 -0.40
CA LEU A 172 -7.81 7.09 -1.12
C LEU A 172 -8.54 6.11 -0.19
N LEU A 173 -7.88 5.64 0.87
CA LEU A 173 -8.51 4.74 1.83
C LEU A 173 -9.55 5.45 2.70
N ARG A 174 -9.39 6.75 2.99
CA ARG A 174 -10.42 7.54 3.68
C ARG A 174 -11.66 7.77 2.82
N ALA A 175 -11.48 7.90 1.50
CA ALA A 175 -12.60 8.02 0.58
C ALA A 175 -13.38 6.70 0.39
N SER A 176 -12.74 5.56 0.67
CA SER A 176 -13.37 4.23 0.64
C SER A 176 -13.16 3.51 1.97
N PRO A 177 -13.83 3.94 3.06
CA PRO A 177 -13.78 3.19 4.31
C PRO A 177 -14.23 1.75 4.07
N PRO A 178 -13.69 0.75 4.80
CA PRO A 178 -14.29 -0.56 4.80
C PRO A 178 -15.78 -0.44 5.15
N ALA A 179 -16.62 -1.31 4.61
CA ALA A 179 -18.02 -1.40 5.05
C ALA A 179 -18.01 -1.47 6.57
N GLU A 180 -18.81 -0.62 7.23
CA GLU A 180 -18.90 -0.58 8.67
C GLU A 180 -19.22 -2.00 9.15
N ALA A 181 -18.36 -2.55 10.02
CA ALA A 181 -18.74 -3.77 10.73
C ALA A 181 -20.07 -3.44 11.44
N PRO A 182 -21.07 -4.34 11.44
CA PRO A 182 -22.28 -4.10 12.20
C PRO A 182 -21.86 -3.67 13.62
N PRO A 183 -22.52 -2.67 14.21
CA PRO A 183 -22.19 -2.24 15.56
C PRO A 183 -22.11 -3.49 16.43
N PRO A 184 -21.10 -3.60 17.32
CA PRO A 184 -21.05 -4.74 18.22
C PRO A 184 -22.44 -4.89 18.85
N PRO A 185 -22.99 -6.12 18.93
CA PRO A 185 -24.30 -6.29 19.54
C PRO A 185 -24.29 -5.54 20.87
N ALA A 186 -25.30 -4.68 21.06
CA ALA A 186 -25.44 -3.93 22.30
C ALA A 186 -25.17 -4.90 23.47
N PRO A 187 -24.38 -4.51 24.48
CA PRO A 187 -24.08 -5.41 25.59
C PRO A 187 -25.42 -5.96 26.08
N SER A 188 -25.62 -7.27 25.88
CA SER A 188 -26.83 -7.95 26.33
C SER A 188 -26.98 -7.56 27.79
N ALA A 189 -28.12 -6.96 28.12
CA ALA A 189 -28.46 -6.62 29.49
C ALA A 189 -28.06 -7.80 30.37
N ALA A 190 -27.21 -7.51 31.36
CA ALA A 190 -26.74 -8.51 32.29
C ALA A 190 -27.95 -9.30 32.82
N PRO A 191 -27.89 -10.63 32.89
CA PRO A 191 -28.94 -11.37 33.58
C PRO A 191 -29.04 -10.83 35.02
N PRO A 192 -30.25 -10.75 35.60
CA PRO A 192 -30.42 -10.29 36.97
C PRO A 192 -29.57 -11.15 37.92
N PRO A 193 -29.03 -10.56 39.00
CA PRO A 193 -28.11 -11.27 39.89
C PRO A 193 -28.80 -12.52 40.45
N THR A 194 -28.33 -13.68 40.01
CA THR A 194 -28.70 -14.97 40.61
C THR A 194 -27.85 -15.19 41.85
N ALA A 195 -28.49 -15.68 42.90
CA ALA A 195 -27.96 -15.86 44.24
C ALA A 195 -26.61 -16.61 44.30
N ALA A 196 -25.83 -16.24 45.33
CA ALA A 196 -24.50 -16.70 45.70
C ALA A 196 -24.18 -18.17 45.36
N GLN A 197 -23.06 -18.39 44.66
CA GLN A 197 -22.34 -19.66 44.64
C GLN A 197 -20.90 -19.48 45.13
N LYS A 198 -20.48 -20.42 45.98
CA LYS A 198 -19.20 -20.45 46.72
C LYS A 198 -17.96 -20.42 45.79
N PRO A 199 -16.83 -19.88 46.24
CA PRO A 199 -15.62 -19.79 45.42
C PRO A 199 -14.99 -21.18 45.17
N PRO A 200 -14.42 -21.42 43.97
CA PRO A 200 -13.66 -22.63 43.66
C PRO A 200 -12.22 -22.58 44.25
N PRO A 201 -11.58 -23.74 44.50
CA PRO A 201 -10.30 -23.80 45.20
C PRO A 201 -9.10 -23.37 44.32
N GLU A 202 -8.08 -22.83 45.00
CA GLU A 202 -6.81 -22.35 44.42
C GLU A 202 -6.09 -23.41 43.57
N ARG A 203 -5.73 -23.05 42.33
CA ARG A 203 -4.79 -23.83 41.51
C ARG A 203 -3.35 -23.41 41.80
N LYS A 204 -2.55 -24.38 42.25
CA LYS A 204 -1.10 -24.30 42.48
C LYS A 204 -0.35 -23.84 41.22
N LYS A 205 0.60 -22.90 41.41
CA LYS A 205 1.52 -22.39 40.36
C LYS A 205 2.45 -23.50 39.84
N MET A 206 2.53 -23.65 38.52
CA MET A 206 3.53 -24.49 37.84
C MET A 206 4.64 -23.60 37.24
N PRO A 207 5.92 -24.01 37.28
CA PRO A 207 7.05 -23.14 36.94
C PRO A 207 7.24 -22.95 35.42
N ARG A 208 7.74 -21.77 35.05
CA ARG A 208 8.10 -21.38 33.68
C ARG A 208 9.33 -22.15 33.20
N ARG A 209 9.31 -22.63 31.95
CA ARG A 209 10.50 -23.10 31.23
C ARG A 209 11.19 -21.95 30.48
N PRO A 210 12.53 -21.90 30.43
CA PRO A 210 13.29 -20.87 29.70
C PRO A 210 13.66 -21.34 28.28
N GLY A 211 13.82 -20.38 27.37
CA GLY A 211 14.65 -20.53 26.16
C GLY A 211 13.88 -20.70 24.84
N GLY A 212 13.88 -19.65 24.02
CA GLY A 212 13.49 -19.68 22.61
C GLY A 212 13.87 -18.35 21.93
N PRO A 213 14.51 -18.36 20.74
CA PRO A 213 15.29 -17.24 20.23
C PRO A 213 14.46 -16.07 19.69
N ARG A 214 15.02 -14.86 19.84
CA ARG A 214 14.48 -13.56 19.40
C ARG A 214 14.21 -13.53 17.90
N GLN A 215 12.95 -13.35 17.50
CA GLN A 215 12.61 -12.93 16.14
C GLN A 215 12.94 -11.45 15.98
N LEU A 216 13.81 -11.16 15.00
CA LEU A 216 14.07 -9.82 14.50
C LEU A 216 12.84 -9.35 13.70
N THR A 217 12.12 -8.37 14.24
CA THR A 217 11.10 -7.61 13.53
C THR A 217 11.79 -6.58 12.65
N PHE A 218 11.55 -6.65 11.34
CA PHE A 218 11.78 -5.52 10.44
C PHE A 218 10.43 -4.85 10.18
N ASP A 219 10.29 -3.61 10.65
CA ASP A 219 9.19 -2.73 10.33
C ASP A 219 9.40 -2.07 8.96
N PHE A 220 8.36 -2.05 8.14
CA PHE A 220 8.19 -1.17 6.97
C PHE A 220 6.85 -0.45 7.05
#